data_AF-A0A6A5SC72-F1
#
_entry.id   AF-A0A6A5SC72-F1
#
_cell.length_a   1.000
_cell.length_b   1.000
_cell.length_c   1.000
_cell.angle_alpha   90.00
_cell.angle_beta   90.00
_cell.angle_gamma   90.00
#
_symmetry.space_group_name_H-M   'P 1'
#
loop_
_entity.id
_entity.type
_entity.pdbx_description
1 polymer ?
#
loop_
_entity_poly.entity_id
_entity_poly.type
_entity_poly.pdbx_seq_one_letter_code
_entity_poly.pdbx_strand_id
1 'polypeptide(L)'
;WPVTLPTGFAFHPGQRNIAFDKGTLDAVIYGSPSSPPEEVMENSGRYVSEVWRVLKDDGVFLYITYRQAYFVKPILNRKNELYLDMEVMGGGDSFQYFGF
;
A
#
# COMPACT_ATOMS: atom_id res chain seq x y z
N TRP A 1 -19.80 -1.94 5.80
CA TRP A 1 -19.67 -1.16 4.55
C TRP A 1 -18.62 -1.84 3.70
N PRO A 2 -18.95 -2.49 2.58
CA PRO A 2 -17.91 -3.07 1.72
C PRO A 2 -17.11 -1.92 1.10
N VAL A 3 -15.83 -1.82 1.44
CA VAL A 3 -14.90 -0.89 0.81
C VAL A 3 -14.57 -1.47 -0.57
N THR A 4 -15.21 -0.95 -1.62
CA THR A 4 -14.79 -1.24 -2.99
C THR A 4 -13.51 -0.49 -3.24
N LEU A 5 -12.36 -1.18 -3.17
CA LEU A 5 -11.11 -0.66 -3.70
C LEU A 5 -11.32 -0.28 -5.17
N PRO A 6 -10.67 0.78 -5.69
CA PRO A 6 -10.66 1.06 -7.12
C PRO A 6 -9.91 -0.05 -7.86
N THR A 7 -10.54 -1.21 -8.06
CA THR A 7 -9.97 -2.38 -8.74
C THR A 7 -10.13 -2.27 -10.25
N GLY A 8 -10.27 -1.05 -10.75
CA GLY A 8 -10.65 -0.74 -12.12
C GLY A 8 -10.07 0.60 -12.54
N PHE A 9 -8.79 0.83 -12.28
CA PHE A 9 -8.09 1.89 -13.00
C PHE A 9 -8.13 1.52 -14.48
N ALA A 10 -8.96 2.22 -15.26
CA ALA A 10 -9.03 2.13 -16.72
C ALA A 10 -7.76 2.74 -17.36
N PHE A 11 -6.60 2.28 -16.92
CA PHE A 11 -5.29 2.68 -17.37
C PHE A 11 -4.61 1.48 -18.02
N HIS A 12 -4.02 1.73 -19.19
CA HIS A 12 -3.19 0.73 -19.82
C HIS A 12 -1.97 0.43 -18.94
N PRO A 13 -1.43 -0.79 -18.99
CA PRO A 13 -0.23 -1.14 -18.25
C PRO A 13 0.96 -0.23 -18.62
N GLY A 14 1.86 0.02 -17.67
CA GLY A 14 3.12 0.71 -17.96
C GLY A 14 3.01 2.17 -18.41
N GLN A 15 1.91 2.88 -18.08
CA GLN A 15 1.70 4.26 -18.53
C GLN A 15 1.91 5.32 -17.45
N ARG A 16 2.04 4.91 -16.18
CA ARG A 16 2.20 5.83 -15.05
C ARG A 16 3.65 5.87 -14.60
N ASN A 17 4.14 7.08 -14.34
CA ASN A 17 5.44 7.28 -13.71
C ASN A 17 5.33 7.24 -12.19
N ILE A 18 4.20 7.72 -11.64
CA ILE A 18 4.00 7.80 -10.20
C ILE A 18 2.58 7.40 -9.83
N ALA A 19 2.45 6.65 -8.74
CA ALA A 19 1.21 6.37 -8.05
C ALA A 19 1.31 6.85 -6.61
N PHE A 20 0.22 7.38 -6.06
CA PHE A 20 0.19 7.90 -4.70
C PHE A 20 -1.03 7.34 -3.96
N ASP A 21 -0.80 6.80 -2.77
CA ASP A 21 -1.87 6.42 -1.84
C ASP A 21 -1.59 7.03 -0.47
N LYS A 22 -2.57 7.78 0.05
CA LYS A 22 -2.51 8.31 1.41
C LYS A 22 -3.71 7.82 2.20
N GLY A 23 -3.55 6.69 2.87
CA GLY A 23 -4.52 6.12 3.80
C GLY A 23 -5.74 5.45 3.17
N THR A 24 -5.80 5.30 1.84
CA THR A 24 -6.89 4.52 1.21
C THR A 24 -6.69 3.04 1.47
N LEU A 25 -5.46 2.54 1.32
CA LEU A 25 -5.13 1.15 1.68
C LEU A 25 -5.29 0.89 3.19
N ASP A 26 -5.13 1.92 4.04
CA ASP A 26 -5.36 1.76 5.48
C ASP A 26 -6.82 1.40 5.81
N ALA A 27 -7.78 1.81 4.98
CA ALA A 27 -9.19 1.53 5.20
C ALA A 27 -9.56 0.06 4.95
N VAL A 28 -8.73 -0.68 4.20
CA VAL A 28 -8.96 -2.11 3.94
C VAL A 28 -8.20 -3.05 4.87
N ILE A 29 -7.28 -2.53 5.69
CA ILE A 29 -6.53 -3.32 6.66
C ILE A 29 -7.28 -3.33 8.01
N TYR A 30 -7.84 -4.48 8.39
CA TYR A 30 -8.53 -4.66 9.67
C TYR A 30 -8.15 -5.99 10.33
N GLY A 31 -8.61 -6.19 11.57
CA GLY A 31 -8.27 -7.36 12.38
C GLY A 31 -6.92 -7.22 13.08
N SER A 32 -6.35 -8.36 13.51
CA SER A 32 -5.07 -8.37 14.23
C SER A 32 -3.93 -7.97 13.28
N PRO A 33 -3.14 -6.93 13.60
CA PRO A 33 -2.04 -6.50 12.73
C PRO A 33 -0.96 -7.58 12.52
N SER A 34 -0.77 -8.49 13.48
CA SER A 34 0.19 -9.60 13.39
C SER A 34 -0.38 -10.86 12.74
N SER A 35 -1.70 -10.90 12.50
CA SER A 35 -2.40 -12.02 11.88
C SER A 35 -3.64 -11.50 11.14
N PRO A 36 -3.45 -10.72 10.06
CA PRO A 36 -4.56 -10.14 9.32
C PRO A 36 -5.44 -11.25 8.70
N PRO A 37 -6.76 -11.02 8.56
CA PRO A 37 -7.65 -11.93 7.85
C PRO A 37 -7.19 -12.19 6.41
N GLU A 38 -7.50 -13.37 5.87
CA GLU A 38 -7.16 -13.73 4.48
C GLU A 38 -7.70 -12.71 3.47
N GLU A 39 -8.93 -12.24 3.65
CA GLU A 39 -9.54 -11.20 2.83
C GLU A 39 -8.72 -9.89 2.79
N VAL A 40 -8.08 -9.51 3.91
CA VAL A 40 -7.19 -8.34 3.95
C VAL A 40 -5.96 -8.58 3.08
N MET A 41 -5.39 -9.78 3.15
CA MET A 41 -4.23 -10.16 2.34
C MET A 41 -4.56 -10.21 0.85
N GLU A 42 -5.73 -10.75 0.49
CA GLU A 42 -6.19 -10.82 -0.90
C GLU A 42 -6.50 -9.44 -1.47
N ASN A 43 -7.28 -8.63 -0.76
CA ASN A 43 -7.69 -7.30 -1.22
C ASN A 43 -6.50 -6.35 -1.35
N SER A 44 -5.61 -6.33 -0.35
CA SER A 44 -4.40 -5.50 -0.39
C SER A 44 -3.43 -5.99 -1.47
N GLY A 45 -3.28 -7.30 -1.63
CA GLY A 45 -2.44 -7.87 -2.69
C GLY A 45 -2.95 -7.51 -4.09
N ARG A 46 -4.27 -7.58 -4.31
CA ARG A 46 -4.89 -7.12 -5.57
C ARG A 46 -4.67 -5.63 -5.81
N TYR A 47 -4.79 -4.81 -4.77
CA TYR A 47 -4.54 -3.37 -4.87
C TYR A 47 -3.12 -3.06 -5.33
N VAL A 48 -2.11 -3.60 -4.62
CA VAL A 48 -0.69 -3.42 -4.95
C VAL A 48 -0.38 -3.96 -6.35
N SER A 49 -0.96 -5.11 -6.73
CA SER A 49 -0.78 -5.67 -8.07
C SER A 49 -1.29 -4.74 -9.18
N GLU A 50 -2.42 -4.08 -8.97
CA GLU A 50 -2.95 -3.11 -9.93
C GLU A 50 -2.11 -1.84 -10.01
N VAL A 51 -1.59 -1.35 -8.89
CA VAL A 51 -0.66 -0.21 -8.84
C VAL A 51 0.60 -0.52 -9.67
N TRP A 52 1.18 -1.71 -9.50
CA TRP A 52 2.31 -2.18 -10.30
C TRP A 52 1.98 -2.37 -11.76
N ARG A 53 0.82 -2.93 -12.10
CA ARG A 53 0.42 -3.11 -13.49
C ARG A 53 0.44 -1.78 -14.25
N VAL A 54 -0.04 -0.70 -13.64
CA VAL A 54 -0.17 0.61 -14.32
C VAL A 54 1.13 1.41 -14.33
N LEU A 55 2.05 1.15 -13.42
CA LEU A 55 3.35 1.80 -13.37
C LEU A 55 4.31 1.24 -14.43
N LYS A 56 5.19 2.11 -14.92
CA LYS A 56 6.34 1.72 -15.73
C LYS A 56 7.32 0.90 -14.90
N ASP A 57 8.25 0.22 -15.56
CA ASP A 57 9.33 -0.53 -14.90
C ASP A 57 10.18 0.33 -13.95
N ASP A 58 10.32 1.63 -14.23
CA ASP A 58 11.01 2.63 -13.42
C ASP A 58 10.05 3.55 -12.63
N GLY A 59 8.78 3.19 -12.56
CA GLY A 59 7.76 3.96 -11.87
C GLY A 59 7.90 3.87 -10.34
N VAL A 60 7.41 4.91 -9.65
CA VAL A 60 7.45 4.99 -8.20
C VAL A 60 6.04 4.92 -7.63
N PHE A 61 5.85 4.13 -6.57
CA PHE A 61 4.64 4.17 -5.75
C PHE A 61 5.00 4.79 -4.40
N LEU A 62 4.38 5.92 -4.07
CA LEU A 62 4.48 6.53 -2.75
C LEU A 62 3.26 6.17 -1.93
N TYR A 63 3.45 5.38 -0.89
CA TYR A 63 2.40 4.99 0.05
C TYR A 63 2.63 5.64 1.41
N ILE A 64 1.66 6.45 1.84
CA ILE A 64 1.68 7.15 3.12
C ILE A 64 0.63 6.53 4.05
N THR A 65 1.09 6.03 5.19
CA THR A 65 0.24 5.37 6.19
C THR A 65 0.50 5.87 7.61
N TYR A 66 -0.53 5.85 8.45
CA TYR A 66 -0.37 6.05 9.90
C TYR A 66 -0.05 4.74 10.65
N ARG A 67 -0.05 3.60 9.95
CA ARG A 67 0.19 2.28 10.53
C ARG A 67 1.68 2.03 10.65
N GLN A 68 2.08 1.42 11.76
CA GLN A 68 3.48 1.07 12.03
C GLN A 68 4.04 0.16 10.92
N ALA A 69 5.22 0.51 10.41
CA ALA A 69 5.86 -0.16 9.27
C ALA A 69 5.93 -1.70 9.43
N TYR A 70 6.17 -2.18 10.64
CA TYR A 70 6.22 -3.61 10.96
C TYR A 70 4.94 -4.37 10.56
N PHE A 71 3.77 -3.73 10.64
CA PHE A 71 2.49 -4.36 10.30
C PHE A 71 2.14 -4.27 8.82
N VAL A 72 2.60 -3.23 8.13
CA VAL A 72 2.16 -2.97 6.74
C VAL A 72 3.14 -3.56 5.73
N LYS A 73 4.44 -3.62 6.04
CA LYS A 73 5.45 -4.22 5.15
C LYS A 73 5.09 -5.65 4.70
N PRO A 74 4.63 -6.58 5.57
CA PRO A 74 4.25 -7.93 5.15
C PRO A 74 3.01 -7.97 4.26
N ILE A 75 2.14 -6.96 4.34
CA ILE A 75 0.93 -6.83 3.53
C ILE A 75 1.28 -6.28 2.13
N LEU A 76 2.13 -5.24 2.07
CA LEU A 76 2.57 -4.61 0.82
C LEU A 76 3.51 -5.49 0.00
N ASN A 77 4.47 -6.13 0.67
CA ASN A 77 5.55 -6.86 0.02
C ASN A 77 5.54 -8.34 0.43
N ARG A 78 4.37 -8.98 0.28
CA ARG A 78 4.14 -10.37 0.72
C ARG A 78 5.15 -11.36 0.14
N LYS A 79 5.54 -11.19 -1.12
CA LYS A 79 6.49 -12.05 -1.81
C LYS A 79 7.96 -11.62 -1.65
N ASN A 80 8.19 -10.51 -0.95
CA ASN A 80 9.51 -9.89 -0.79
C ASN A 80 10.19 -9.59 -2.16
N GLU A 81 9.40 -9.22 -3.15
CA GLU A 81 9.83 -8.91 -4.52
C GLU A 81 10.04 -7.41 -4.74
N LEU A 82 9.50 -6.57 -3.84
CA LEU A 82 9.53 -5.12 -3.99
C LEU A 82 10.73 -4.54 -3.28
N TYR A 83 11.42 -3.61 -3.93
CA TYR A 83 12.31 -2.69 -3.25
C TYR A 83 11.44 -1.63 -2.56
N LEU A 84 11.53 -1.54 -1.24
CA LEU A 84 10.82 -0.55 -0.43
C LEU A 84 11.85 0.30 0.30
N ASP A 85 11.87 1.60 0.03
CA ASP A 85 12.48 2.55 0.96
C ASP A 85 11.46 2.89 2.06
N MET A 86 11.91 3.37 3.20
CA MET A 86 10.98 3.79 4.26
C MET A 86 11.47 5.05 4.95
N GLU A 87 10.62 6.07 4.92
CA GLU A 87 10.84 7.31 5.65
C GLU A 87 9.79 7.48 6.75
N VAL A 88 10.25 7.83 7.95
CA VAL A 88 9.37 8.27 9.03
C VAL A 88 9.08 9.75 8.84
N MET A 89 7.82 10.07 8.60
CA MET A 89 7.36 11.44 8.38
C MET A 89 6.65 11.98 9.63
N GLY A 90 7.13 13.14 10.10
CA GLY A 90 6.62 13.84 11.28
C GLY A 90 7.72 14.20 12.29
N GLY A 91 7.36 14.87 13.37
CA GLY A 91 8.28 15.21 14.47
C GLY A 91 7.54 15.58 15.75
N GLY A 92 8.10 15.22 16.91
CA GLY A 92 7.52 15.51 18.24
C GLY A 92 6.49 14.49 18.74
N ASP A 93 5.59 14.93 19.63
CA ASP A 93 4.56 14.13 20.33
C ASP A 93 3.33 13.73 19.47
N SER A 94 3.40 13.89 18.14
CA SER A 94 2.29 13.53 17.24
C SER A 94 2.40 12.10 16.72
N PHE A 95 1.26 11.50 16.33
CA PHE A 95 1.25 10.23 15.62
C PHE A 95 2.14 10.28 14.37
N GLN A 96 3.02 9.30 14.23
CA GLN A 96 3.95 9.20 13.11
C GLN A 96 3.22 8.69 11.86
N TYR A 97 3.65 9.20 10.70
CA TYR A 97 3.33 8.63 9.41
C TYR A 97 4.56 7.95 8.83
N PHE A 98 4.35 6.95 7.98
CA PHE A 98 5.40 6.21 7.29
C PHE A 98 5.18 6.32 5.80
N GLY A 99 6.21 6.73 5.07
CA GLY A 99 6.28 6.74 3.62
C GLY A 99 7.04 5.52 3.13
N PHE A 100 6.48 4.82 2.14
CA PHE A 100 7.12 3.73 1.40
C PHE A 100 7.20 4.06 -0.08
#